data_AF-A0A8K0SJH0-F1
#
_entry.id   AF-A0A8K0SJH0-F1
#
_cell.length_a   1.000
_cell.length_b   1.000
_cell.length_c   1.000
_cell.angle_alpha   90.00
_cell.angle_beta   90.00
_cell.angle_gamma   90.00
#
_symmetry.space_group_name_H-M   'P 1'
#
loop_
_entity.id
_entity.type
_entity.pdbx_description
1 polymer ?
#
loop_
_entity_poly.entity_id
_entity_poly.type
_entity_poly.pdbx_seq_one_letter_code
_entity_poly.pdbx_strand_id
1 'polypeptide(L)'
;MSGYSSTMLATIKLAECLDVKHPKLHVFYVHPGMVKAENGRSMVTESLMPFAKDKPALTRGLSVYLPTPKTDFFKGGYLDANWDVEELEKHKDRVVKKKLVRLGFLNGQLQPGGYPWLS
;
A
#
# COMPACT_ATOMS: atom_id res chain seq x y z
N MET A 1 5.73 8.68 -15.17
CA MET A 1 5.05 8.78 -13.85
C MET A 1 3.53 8.65 -13.96
N SER A 2 2.85 9.31 -14.91
CA SER A 2 1.38 9.24 -15.05
C SER A 2 0.80 7.82 -15.16
N GLY A 3 1.29 7.00 -16.10
CA GLY A 3 0.81 5.62 -16.27
C GLY A 3 1.22 4.66 -15.13
N TYR A 4 2.30 4.99 -14.41
CA TYR A 4 2.75 4.21 -13.25
C TYR A 4 1.77 4.37 -12.09
N SER A 5 1.43 5.61 -11.74
CA SER A 5 0.51 5.92 -10.64
C SER A 5 -0.87 5.31 -10.85
N SER A 6 -1.43 5.38 -12.06
CA SER A 6 -2.72 4.76 -12.38
C SER A 6 -2.68 3.23 -12.26
N THR A 7 -1.60 2.61 -12.74
CA THR A 7 -1.42 1.16 -12.65
C THR A 7 -1.27 0.71 -11.20
N MET A 8 -0.52 1.44 -10.39
CA MET A 8 -0.36 1.12 -8.97
C MET A 8 -1.68 1.19 -8.21
N LEU A 9 -2.48 2.23 -8.45
CA LEU A 9 -3.83 2.32 -7.87
C LEU A 9 -4.72 1.14 -8.26
N ALA A 10 -4.70 0.76 -9.55
CA ALA A 10 -5.44 -0.40 -10.03
C ALA A 10 -4.99 -1.72 -9.37
N THR A 11 -3.68 -1.91 -9.18
CA THR A 11 -3.12 -3.09 -8.52
C THR A 11 -3.48 -3.13 -7.03
N ILE A 12 -3.48 -2.00 -6.32
CA ILE A 12 -3.96 -1.95 -4.92
C ILE A 12 -5.43 -2.41 -4.87
N LYS A 13 -6.27 -1.91 -5.79
CA LYS A 13 -7.68 -2.33 -5.82
C LYS A 13 -7.84 -3.81 -6.18
N LEU A 14 -7.01 -4.32 -7.07
CA LEU A 14 -6.99 -5.74 -7.42
C LEU A 14 -6.66 -6.60 -6.19
N ALA A 15 -5.69 -6.19 -5.37
CA ALA A 15 -5.34 -6.89 -4.14
C ALA A 15 -6.53 -6.99 -3.17
N GLU A 16 -7.27 -5.90 -2.96
CA GLU A 16 -8.50 -5.91 -2.16
C GLU A 16 -9.55 -6.87 -2.71
N CYS A 17 -9.77 -6.84 -4.03
CA CYS A 17 -10.74 -7.72 -4.69
C CYS A 17 -10.36 -9.19 -4.58
N LEU A 18 -9.07 -9.53 -4.70
CA LEU A 18 -8.58 -10.89 -4.56
C LEU A 18 -8.70 -11.40 -3.13
N ASP A 19 -8.40 -10.56 -2.14
CA ASP A 19 -8.58 -10.89 -0.72
C ASP A 19 -10.04 -11.25 -0.38
N VAL A 20 -11.00 -10.49 -0.92
CA VAL A 20 -12.44 -10.76 -0.74
C VAL A 20 -12.88 -12.03 -1.49
N LYS A 21 -12.46 -12.21 -2.76
CA LYS A 21 -12.92 -13.33 -3.60
C LYS A 21 -12.21 -14.65 -3.31
N HIS A 22 -10.96 -14.59 -2.84
CA HIS A 22 -10.10 -15.74 -2.62
C HIS A 22 -9.41 -15.64 -1.25
N PRO A 23 -10.16 -15.75 -0.13
CA PRO A 23 -9.65 -15.50 1.22
C PRO A 23 -8.54 -16.46 1.67
N LYS A 24 -8.36 -17.60 0.96
CA LYS A 24 -7.24 -18.53 1.20
C LYS A 24 -5.91 -18.03 0.64
N LEU A 25 -5.90 -17.05 -0.26
CA LEU A 25 -4.69 -16.46 -0.82
C LEU A 25 -4.16 -15.36 0.11
N HIS A 26 -2.84 -15.27 0.21
CA HIS A 26 -2.15 -14.19 0.90
C HIS A 26 -1.71 -13.17 -0.14
N VAL A 27 -2.56 -12.18 -0.37
CA VAL A 27 -2.35 -11.14 -1.37
C VAL A 27 -2.03 -9.84 -0.66
N PHE A 28 -0.98 -9.16 -1.10
CA PHE A 28 -0.59 -7.86 -0.58
C PHE A 28 -0.12 -6.98 -1.73
N TYR A 29 -0.32 -5.68 -1.62
CA TYR A 29 0.41 -4.71 -2.43
C TYR A 29 1.57 -4.16 -1.59
N VAL A 30 2.79 -4.27 -2.11
CA VAL A 30 3.99 -3.75 -1.46
C VAL A 30 4.57 -2.63 -2.31
N HIS A 31 4.63 -1.44 -1.73
CA HIS A 31 5.43 -0.34 -2.26
C HIS A 31 6.88 -0.56 -1.84
N PRO A 32 7.84 -0.63 -2.79
CA PRO A 32 9.22 -1.04 -2.47
C PRO A 32 10.06 0.05 -1.78
N GLY A 33 9.47 1.21 -1.49
CA GLY A 33 10.18 2.39 -1.02
C GLY A 33 10.95 3.11 -2.14
N MET A 34 11.65 4.17 -1.77
CA MET A 34 12.46 5.01 -2.65
C MET A 34 13.92 4.55 -2.64
N VAL A 35 14.19 3.48 -3.40
CA VAL A 35 15.52 2.87 -3.48
C VAL A 35 16.36 3.54 -4.57
N LYS A 36 17.57 4.00 -4.20
CA LYS A 36 18.59 4.40 -5.17
C LYS A 36 19.17 3.16 -5.84
N ALA A 37 18.59 2.78 -6.97
CA ALA A 37 19.10 1.67 -7.77
C ALA A 37 20.49 2.00 -8.37
N GLU A 38 21.33 0.98 -8.45
CA GLU A 38 22.66 1.06 -9.04
C GLU A 38 22.59 1.03 -10.58
N ASN A 39 23.69 1.40 -11.24
CA ASN A 39 23.88 1.25 -12.70
C ASN A 39 22.85 1.99 -13.56
N GLY A 40 22.38 3.16 -13.12
CA GLY A 40 21.49 4.02 -13.91
C GLY A 40 20.06 3.49 -14.09
N ARG A 41 19.66 2.46 -13.33
CA ARG A 41 18.32 1.86 -13.40
C ARG A 41 17.32 2.48 -12.43
N SER A 42 17.67 3.58 -11.79
CA SER A 42 16.79 4.23 -10.81
C SER A 42 15.75 5.09 -11.52
N MET A 43 14.49 4.98 -11.08
CA MET A 43 13.45 5.94 -11.44
C MET A 43 13.45 7.18 -10.52
N VAL A 44 14.35 7.23 -9.54
CA VAL A 44 14.52 8.38 -8.65
C VAL A 44 15.17 9.50 -9.45
N THR A 45 14.46 10.61 -9.60
CA THR A 45 14.99 11.83 -10.23
C THR A 45 16.03 12.48 -9.32
N GLU A 46 16.95 13.27 -9.87
CA GLU A 46 17.97 13.97 -9.07
C GLU A 46 17.38 14.79 -7.91
N SER A 47 16.22 15.42 -8.14
CA SER A 47 15.48 16.18 -7.13
C SER A 47 14.99 15.33 -5.95
N LEU A 48 14.80 14.02 -6.15
CA LEU A 48 14.33 13.07 -5.14
C LEU A 48 15.47 12.32 -4.45
N MET A 49 16.71 12.42 -4.94
CA MET A 49 17.88 11.74 -4.38
C MET A 49 18.12 11.99 -2.89
N PRO A 50 17.91 13.20 -2.34
CA PRO A 50 18.05 13.43 -0.90
C PRO A 50 17.07 12.62 -0.02
N PHE A 51 15.97 12.14 -0.61
CA PHE A 51 14.92 11.37 0.07
C PHE A 51 15.00 9.87 -0.20
N ALA A 52 15.80 9.44 -1.18
CA ALA A 52 15.99 8.03 -1.56
C ALA A 52 16.89 7.26 -0.58
N LYS A 53 16.41 7.10 0.65
CA LYS A 53 17.14 6.50 1.77
C LYS A 53 16.84 5.00 1.95
N ASP A 54 15.84 4.49 1.25
CA ASP A 54 15.40 3.10 1.39
C ASP A 54 16.42 2.15 0.78
N LYS A 55 16.64 1.03 1.47
CA LYS A 55 17.56 -0.02 1.03
C LYS A 55 16.77 -1.15 0.37
N PRO A 56 17.32 -1.83 -0.67
CA PRO A 56 16.68 -3.02 -1.26
C PRO A 56 16.33 -4.10 -0.21
N ALA A 57 17.12 -4.17 0.87
CA ALA A 57 16.90 -5.09 1.97
C ALA A 57 15.55 -4.91 2.69
N LEU A 58 14.97 -3.71 2.71
CA LEU A 58 13.69 -3.45 3.37
C LEU A 58 12.55 -4.22 2.69
N THR A 59 12.41 -4.06 1.37
CA THR A 59 11.41 -4.80 0.58
C THR A 59 11.62 -6.31 0.68
N ARG A 60 12.89 -6.75 0.68
CA ARG A 60 13.23 -8.17 0.86
C ARG A 60 12.77 -8.70 2.22
N GLY A 61 13.05 -7.97 3.30
CA GLY A 61 12.63 -8.34 4.65
C GLY A 61 11.10 -8.41 4.76
N LEU A 62 10.41 -7.38 4.26
CA LEU A 62 8.95 -7.33 4.26
C LEU A 62 8.34 -8.50 3.48
N SER A 63 8.93 -8.87 2.34
CA SER A 63 8.45 -10.00 1.51
C SER A 63 8.58 -11.36 2.21
N VAL A 64 9.51 -11.52 3.15
CA VAL A 64 9.65 -12.73 3.97
C VAL A 64 8.73 -12.69 5.19
N TYR A 65 8.41 -11.50 5.69
CA TYR A 65 7.55 -11.28 6.83
C TYR A 65 6.04 -11.48 6.52
N LEU A 66 5.56 -10.95 5.38
CA LEU A 66 4.15 -10.97 4.98
C LEU A 66 3.51 -12.36 4.72
N PRO A 67 4.25 -13.42 4.38
CA PRO A 67 3.65 -14.76 4.31
C PRO A 67 3.29 -15.36 5.67
N THR A 68 3.67 -14.74 6.80
CA THR A 68 3.44 -15.30 8.14
C THR A 68 2.00 -15.09 8.63
N PRO A 69 1.41 -16.02 9.40
CA PRO A 69 0.01 -15.92 9.85
C PRO A 69 -0.31 -14.68 10.69
N LYS A 70 0.68 -14.12 11.40
CA LYS A 70 0.49 -12.91 12.21
C LYS A 70 0.19 -11.67 11.38
N THR A 71 0.39 -11.72 10.07
CA THR A 71 0.19 -10.59 9.14
C THR A 71 -1.15 -10.64 8.42
N ASP A 72 -2.02 -11.59 8.74
CA ASP A 72 -3.32 -11.78 8.08
C ASP A 72 -4.19 -10.51 8.08
N PHE A 73 -4.01 -9.65 9.09
CA PHE A 73 -4.72 -8.36 9.19
C PHE A 73 -4.32 -7.33 8.11
N PHE A 74 -3.22 -7.56 7.40
CA PHE A 74 -2.79 -6.75 6.27
C PHE A 74 -3.23 -7.27 4.89
N LYS A 75 -3.83 -8.47 4.81
CA LYS A 75 -4.19 -9.08 3.54
C LYS A 75 -5.07 -8.16 2.70
N GLY A 76 -4.83 -8.17 1.40
CA GLY A 76 -5.43 -7.28 0.41
C GLY A 76 -5.14 -5.79 0.61
N GLY A 77 -4.21 -5.43 1.50
CA GLY A 77 -3.86 -4.04 1.80
C GLY A 77 -2.60 -3.57 1.08
N TYR A 78 -2.37 -2.26 1.20
CA TYR A 78 -1.14 -1.56 0.82
C TYR A 78 -0.18 -1.49 2.02
N LEU A 79 1.10 -1.82 1.79
CA LEU A 79 2.19 -1.56 2.74
C LEU A 79 3.35 -0.86 2.03
N ASP A 80 4.02 0.05 2.74
CA ASP A 80 5.33 0.56 2.34
C ASP A 80 6.43 -0.22 3.04
N ALA A 81 7.49 -0.56 2.29
CA ALA A 81 8.67 -1.25 2.80
C ALA A 81 9.39 -0.48 3.93
N ASN A 82 9.20 0.84 4.05
CA ASN A 82 9.82 1.65 5.09
C ASN A 82 9.02 1.74 6.40
N TRP A 83 7.83 1.14 6.49
CA TRP A 83 7.04 1.14 7.72
C TRP A 83 7.58 0.17 8.77
N ASP A 84 7.48 0.56 10.04
CA ASP A 84 7.87 -0.26 11.18
C ASP A 84 6.80 -1.35 11.43
N VAL A 85 7.15 -2.61 11.18
CA VAL A 85 6.25 -3.75 11.35
C VAL A 85 5.88 -4.00 12.82
N GLU A 86 6.77 -3.72 13.77
CA GLU A 86 6.50 -3.88 15.21
C GLU A 86 5.48 -2.84 15.67
N GLU A 87 5.62 -1.60 15.21
CA GLU A 87 4.64 -0.55 15.48
C GLU A 87 3.27 -0.89 14.89
N LEU A 88 3.22 -1.38 13.66
CA LEU A 88 1.96 -1.76 13.03
C LEU A 88 1.29 -2.94 13.73
N GLU A 89 2.06 -3.96 14.16
CA GLU A 89 1.55 -5.08 14.97
C GLU A 89 0.95 -4.59 16.29
N LYS A 90 1.65 -3.67 16.99
CA LYS A 90 1.17 -3.07 18.25
C LYS A 90 -0.17 -2.32 18.07
N HIS A 91 -0.41 -1.77 16.88
CA HIS A 91 -1.61 -0.99 16.57
C HIS A 91 -2.61 -1.71 15.65
N LYS A 92 -2.52 -3.05 15.53
CA LYS A 92 -3.33 -3.86 14.59
C LYS A 92 -4.83 -3.55 14.65
N ASP A 93 -5.40 -3.38 15.85
CA ASP A 93 -6.84 -3.15 16.02
C ASP A 93 -7.27 -1.81 15.43
N ARG A 94 -6.41 -0.79 15.55
CA ARG A 94 -6.63 0.52 14.93
C ARG A 94 -6.50 0.44 13.42
N VAL A 95 -5.50 -0.29 12.92
CA VAL A 95 -5.28 -0.50 11.47
C VAL A 95 -6.51 -1.12 10.84
N VAL A 96 -7.04 -2.20 11.44
CA VAL A 96 -8.24 -2.89 10.95
C VAL A 96 -9.49 -2.02 11.09
N LYS A 97 -9.77 -1.49 12.28
CA LYS A 97 -10.99 -0.70 12.55
C LYS A 97 -11.11 0.52 11.65
N LYS A 98 -9.99 1.22 11.40
CA LYS A 98 -9.96 2.42 10.56
C LYS A 98 -9.64 2.12 9.09
N LYS A 99 -9.45 0.84 8.71
CA LYS A 99 -9.10 0.41 7.34
C LYS A 99 -7.88 1.15 6.78
N LEU A 100 -6.83 1.35 7.60
CA LEU A 100 -5.70 2.24 7.26
C LEU A 100 -4.84 1.76 6.08
N VAL A 101 -4.90 0.46 5.76
CA VAL A 101 -4.17 -0.16 4.64
C VAL A 101 -5.05 -0.39 3.41
N ARG A 102 -6.28 0.13 3.41
CA ARG A 102 -7.24 -0.01 2.31
C ARG A 102 -7.37 1.31 1.55
N LEU A 103 -7.85 1.25 0.32
CA LEU A 103 -8.15 2.44 -0.46
C LEU A 103 -9.26 3.24 0.23
N GLY A 104 -8.98 4.53 0.45
CA GLY A 104 -9.92 5.48 1.02
C GLY A 104 -11.08 5.79 0.05
N PHE A 105 -12.21 6.19 0.62
CA PHE A 105 -13.37 6.62 -0.16
C PHE A 105 -13.21 8.04 -0.69
N LEU A 106 -13.97 8.35 -1.74
CA LEU A 106 -14.17 9.69 -2.25
C LEU A 106 -14.71 10.60 -1.13
N ASN A 107 -14.26 11.86 -1.08
CA ASN A 107 -14.79 12.87 -0.17
C ASN A 107 -16.21 13.35 -0.55
N GLY A 108 -16.93 12.57 -1.36
CA GLY A 108 -18.29 12.86 -1.80
C GLY A 108 -19.30 12.29 -0.81
N GLN A 109 -20.30 13.09 -0.45
CA GLN A 109 -21.44 12.61 0.33
C GLN A 109 -22.33 11.77 -0.59
N LEU A 110 -22.37 10.46 -0.37
CA LEU A 110 -23.21 9.54 -1.13
C LEU A 110 -24.63 9.56 -0.55
N GLN A 111 -25.57 10.13 -1.29
CA GLN A 111 -26.98 10.20 -0.93
C GLN A 111 -27.87 9.95 -2.15
N PRO A 112 -29.13 9.53 -1.95
CA PRO A 112 -30.13 9.53 -3.03
C PRO A 112 -30.21 10.91 -3.68
N GLY A 113 -30.15 10.98 -5.01
CA GLY A 113 -30.13 12.24 -5.75
C GLY A 113 -28.73 12.82 -6.06
N GLY A 114 -27.65 12.19 -5.58
CA GLY A 114 -26.28 12.59 -5.91
C GLY A 114 -25.71 13.70 -5.00
N TYR A 115 -24.64 14.36 -5.45
CA TYR A 115 -23.96 15.38 -4.64
C TYR A 115 -24.87 16.58 -4.38
N PRO A 116 -24.96 17.11 -3.14
CA PRO A 116 -25.77 18.27 -2.84
C PRO A 116 -25.10 19.52 -3.41
N TRP A 117 -25.43 19.86 -4.66
CA TRP A 117 -25.11 21.17 -5.21
C TRP A 117 -25.95 22.19 -4.43
N LEU A 118 -25.31 23.14 -3.75
CA LEU A 118 -26.02 24.32 -3.25
C LEU A 118 -26.56 25.07 -4.47
N SER A 119 -27.89 25.15 -4.56
CA SER A 119 -28.62 25.94 -5.54
C SER A 119 -28.49 27.43 -5.27
#